data_AF-A0A7J3P5S0-F1
#
_entry.id   AF-A0A7J3P5S0-F1
#
_cell.length_a   1.000
_cell.length_b   1.000
_cell.length_c   1.000
_cell.angle_alpha   90.00
_cell.angle_beta   90.00
_cell.angle_gamma   90.00
#
_symmetry.space_group_name_H-M   'P 1'
#
loop_
_entity.id
_entity.type
_entity.pdbx_description
1 polymer ?
#
loop_
_entity_poly.entity_id
_entity_poly.type
_entity_poly.pdbx_seq_one_letter_code
_entity_poly.pdbx_strand_id
1 'polypeptide(L)'
;LLVPGLYRSPFEPISLSAGAMLGDVIGSFAKRRLGISQGGPLPVVDQIGFLAVALLLAWSLYGPKEWSDAATLVLLFLITAALHLGTNAGAYVLGLKSRWY
;
A
#
# COMPACT_ATOMS: atom_id res chain seq x y z
N LEU A 1 25.59 3.63 3.34
CA LEU A 1 24.15 3.28 3.30
C LEU A 1 23.50 3.68 1.97
N LEU A 2 24.18 3.49 0.83
CA LEU A 2 23.58 3.61 -0.50
C LEU A 2 24.17 2.46 -1.31
N VAL A 3 23.37 1.44 -1.61
CA VAL A 3 23.75 0.44 -2.62
C VAL A 3 23.65 1.15 -3.96
N PRO A 4 24.77 1.36 -4.69
CA PRO A 4 24.74 2.06 -5.97
C PRO A 4 23.73 1.40 -6.92
N GLY A 5 22.84 2.20 -7.52
CA GLY A 5 21.82 1.71 -8.45
C GLY A 5 20.51 1.20 -7.82
N LEU A 6 20.39 1.14 -6.48
CA LEU A 6 19.16 0.66 -5.84
C LEU A 6 18.01 1.70 -5.91
N TYR A 7 18.32 2.99 -5.81
CA TYR A 7 17.34 4.07 -5.97
C TYR A 7 17.74 4.99 -7.11
N ARG A 8 16.76 5.54 -7.82
CA ARG A 8 16.96 6.57 -8.86
C ARG A 8 17.33 7.92 -8.23
N SER A 9 16.92 8.13 -6.99
CA SER A 9 17.20 9.32 -6.19
C SER A 9 17.24 8.96 -4.69
N PRO A 10 18.07 9.61 -3.86
CA PRO A 10 18.01 9.42 -2.41
C PRO A 10 16.65 9.80 -1.80
N PHE A 11 15.82 10.56 -2.52
CA PHE A 11 14.48 10.97 -2.09
C PHE A 11 13.37 10.02 -2.57
N GLU A 12 13.69 9.02 -3.39
CA GLU A 12 12.71 8.05 -3.89
C GLU A 12 11.95 7.33 -2.76
N PRO A 13 12.60 6.86 -1.68
CA PRO A 13 11.88 6.29 -0.53
C PRO A 13 10.88 7.25 0.10
N ILE A 14 11.22 8.54 0.18
CA ILE A 14 10.33 9.57 0.74
C ILE A 14 9.08 9.70 -0.14
N SER A 15 9.23 9.68 -1.46
CA SER A 15 8.09 9.72 -2.38
C SER A 15 7.18 8.49 -2.25
N LEU A 16 7.76 7.30 -2.07
CA LEU A 16 7.00 6.06 -1.84
C LEU A 16 6.21 6.14 -0.53
N SER A 17 6.83 6.59 0.56
CA SER A 17 6.17 6.78 1.85
C SER A 17 5.08 7.86 1.79
N ALA A 18 5.34 8.99 1.14
CA ALA A 18 4.36 10.05 0.98
C ALA A 18 3.16 9.59 0.14
N GLY A 19 3.41 8.84 -0.94
CA GLY A 19 2.35 8.29 -1.79
C GLY A 19 1.53 7.22 -1.08
N ALA A 20 2.15 6.39 -0.23
CA ALA A 20 1.42 5.45 0.62
C ALA A 20 0.45 6.17 1.56
N MET A 21 0.94 7.17 2.31
CA MET A 21 0.10 7.98 3.21
C MET A 21 -1.02 8.71 2.44
N LEU A 22 -0.71 9.24 1.26
CA LEU A 22 -1.71 9.88 0.40
C LEU A 22 -2.78 8.89 -0.04
N GLY A 23 -2.39 7.65 -0.40
CA GLY A 23 -3.32 6.59 -0.74
C GLY A 23 -4.28 6.26 0.41
N ASP A 24 -3.78 6.17 1.64
CA ASP A 24 -4.62 5.93 2.83
C ASP A 24 -5.60 7.08 3.10
N VAL A 25 -5.16 8.32 2.91
CA VAL A 25 -6.02 9.51 3.03
C VAL A 25 -7.10 9.52 1.95
N ILE A 26 -6.73 9.24 0.68
CA ILE A 26 -7.68 9.13 -0.44
C ILE A 26 -8.69 8.02 -0.18
N GLY A 27 -8.24 6.84 0.24
CA GLY A 27 -9.11 5.71 0.59
C GLY A 27 -10.07 6.07 1.73
N SER A 28 -9.55 6.67 2.80
CA SER A 28 -10.37 7.12 3.93
C SER A 28 -11.41 8.15 3.54
N PHE A 29 -11.03 9.11 2.69
CA PHE A 29 -11.93 10.11 2.12
C PHE A 29 -13.03 9.46 1.27
N ALA A 30 -12.65 8.56 0.34
CA ALA A 30 -13.60 7.83 -0.50
C ALA A 30 -14.61 7.04 0.36
N LYS A 31 -14.14 6.37 1.41
CA LYS A 31 -15.01 5.68 2.38
C LYS A 31 -16.05 6.62 3.01
N ARG A 32 -15.67 7.86 3.35
CA ARG A 32 -16.63 8.86 3.88
C ARG A 32 -17.70 9.22 2.84
N ARG A 33 -17.31 9.35 1.57
CA ARG A 33 -18.24 9.69 0.47
C ARG A 33 -19.19 8.56 0.12
N LEU A 34 -18.77 7.32 0.35
CA LEU A 34 -19.60 6.12 0.20
C LEU A 34 -20.50 5.85 1.43
N GLY A 35 -20.47 6.69 2.46
CA GLY A 35 -21.28 6.51 3.67
C GLY A 35 -20.81 5.39 4.61
N ILE A 36 -19.64 4.81 4.36
CA ILE A 36 -19.00 3.83 5.26
C ILE A 36 -18.63 4.58 6.54
N SER A 37 -18.77 4.01 7.74
CA SER A 37 -18.38 4.64 9.02
C SER A 37 -16.88 4.51 9.30
N GLN A 38 -16.32 5.27 10.24
CA GLN A 38 -14.90 5.16 10.59
C GLN A 38 -14.62 3.74 11.09
N GLY A 39 -13.55 3.11 10.58
CA GLY A 39 -13.25 1.71 10.85
C GLY A 39 -14.11 0.69 10.08
N GLY A 40 -15.10 1.14 9.30
CA GLY A 40 -15.82 0.26 8.37
C GLY A 40 -14.90 -0.20 7.22
N PRO A 41 -15.06 -1.44 6.70
CA PRO A 41 -14.18 -1.97 5.67
C PRO A 41 -14.51 -1.43 4.28
N LEU A 42 -13.48 -1.20 3.47
CA LEU A 42 -13.56 -1.09 2.01
C LEU A 42 -12.52 -2.04 1.42
N PRO A 43 -12.89 -3.33 1.23
CA PRO A 43 -11.98 -4.35 0.75
C PRO A 43 -11.31 -3.92 -0.57
N VAL A 44 -10.10 -4.40 -0.83
CA VAL A 44 -9.20 -3.94 -1.91
C VAL A 44 -8.55 -2.59 -1.61
N VAL A 45 -9.32 -1.52 -1.44
CA VAL A 45 -8.76 -0.18 -1.18
C VAL A 45 -7.94 -0.18 0.11
N ASP A 46 -8.49 -0.77 1.18
CA ASP A 46 -7.82 -0.87 2.48
C ASP A 46 -6.58 -1.78 2.49
N GLN A 47 -6.44 -2.69 1.51
CA GLN A 47 -5.37 -3.69 1.51
C GLN A 47 -4.23 -3.35 0.55
N ILE A 48 -4.54 -2.74 -0.60
CA ILE A 48 -3.55 -2.51 -1.66
C ILE A 48 -3.58 -1.08 -2.23
N GLY A 49 -4.53 -0.23 -1.81
CA GLY A 49 -4.68 1.12 -2.32
C GLY A 49 -3.46 2.00 -2.05
N PHE A 50 -2.89 1.92 -0.84
CA PHE A 50 -1.68 2.67 -0.49
C PHE A 50 -0.50 2.35 -1.40
N LEU A 51 -0.31 1.06 -1.75
CA LEU A 51 0.77 0.61 -2.63
C LEU A 51 0.60 1.17 -4.04
N ALA A 52 -0.62 1.13 -4.57
CA ALA A 52 -0.91 1.66 -5.90
C ALA A 52 -0.58 3.16 -6.01
N VAL A 53 -0.98 3.96 -5.01
CA VAL A 53 -0.70 5.40 -4.99
C VAL A 53 0.78 5.69 -4.74
N ALA A 54 1.46 4.90 -3.90
CA ALA A 54 2.89 4.98 -3.68
C ALA A 54 3.69 4.79 -4.98
N LEU A 55 3.40 3.71 -5.71
CA LEU A 55 4.05 3.42 -7.00
C LEU A 55 3.73 4.49 -8.03
N LEU A 56 2.47 4.91 -8.14
CA LEU A 56 2.06 5.96 -9.07
C LEU A 56 2.80 7.28 -8.81
N LEU A 57 2.90 7.71 -7.55
CA LEU A 57 3.62 8.95 -7.21
C LEU A 57 5.11 8.83 -7.52
N ALA A 58 5.76 7.74 -7.08
CA ALA A 58 7.18 7.53 -7.33
C ALA A 58 7.50 7.45 -8.84
N TRP A 59 6.68 6.74 -9.63
CA TRP A 59 6.87 6.64 -11.08
C TRP A 59 6.59 7.94 -11.81
N SER A 60 5.65 8.75 -11.33
CA SER A 60 5.39 10.07 -11.92
C SER A 60 6.59 11.01 -11.75
N LEU A 61 7.37 10.86 -10.67
CA LEU A 61 8.54 11.70 -10.38
C LEU A 61 9.84 11.16 -10.97
N TYR A 62 10.00 9.83 -11.02
CA TYR A 62 11.28 9.20 -11.33
C TYR A 62 11.22 8.18 -12.48
N GLY A 63 10.04 7.92 -13.03
CA GLY A 63 9.79 6.85 -14.00
C GLY A 63 9.66 5.47 -13.35
N PRO A 64 9.16 4.46 -14.10
CA PRO A 64 9.16 3.07 -13.68
C PRO A 64 10.59 2.53 -13.49
N LYS A 65 10.76 1.45 -12.72
CA LYS A 65 12.08 0.78 -12.60
C LYS A 65 12.16 -0.38 -13.57
N GLU A 66 13.37 -0.82 -13.89
CA GLU A 66 13.60 -2.06 -14.63
C GLU A 66 12.93 -3.29 -13.98
N TRP A 67 12.82 -3.33 -12.64
CA TRP A 67 12.12 -4.42 -11.94
C TRP A 67 10.60 -4.38 -12.06
N SER A 68 10.00 -3.29 -12.55
CA SER A 68 8.54 -3.11 -12.55
C SER A 68 7.81 -3.78 -13.72
N ASP A 69 8.26 -4.98 -14.09
CA ASP A 69 7.54 -5.81 -15.05
C ASP A 69 6.19 -6.31 -14.47
N ALA A 70 5.29 -6.75 -15.36
CA ALA A 70 3.93 -7.12 -14.98
C ALA A 70 3.88 -8.26 -13.94
N ALA A 71 4.75 -9.26 -14.04
CA ALA A 71 4.76 -10.38 -13.11
C ALA A 71 5.22 -9.93 -11.72
N THR A 72 6.26 -9.10 -11.65
CA THR A 72 6.74 -8.51 -10.39
C THR A 72 5.68 -7.64 -9.74
N LEU A 73 4.96 -6.82 -10.51
CA LEU A 73 3.88 -6.00 -9.96
C LEU A 73 2.74 -6.85 -9.41
N VAL A 74 2.28 -7.86 -10.15
CA VAL A 74 1.25 -8.79 -9.68
C VAL A 74 1.69 -9.46 -8.37
N LEU A 75 2.93 -9.94 -8.32
CA LEU A 75 3.49 -10.57 -7.12
C LEU A 75 3.52 -9.58 -5.93
N LEU A 76 3.94 -8.34 -6.17
CA LEU A 76 4.00 -7.29 -5.14
C LEU A 76 2.61 -7.05 -4.53
N PHE A 77 1.58 -6.87 -5.37
CA PHE A 77 0.19 -6.70 -4.92
C PHE A 77 -0.35 -7.92 -4.18
N LEU A 78 -0.06 -9.14 -4.66
CA LEU A 78 -0.49 -10.38 -4.00
C LEU A 78 0.17 -10.56 -2.63
N ILE A 79 1.48 -10.31 -2.53
CA ILE A 79 2.20 -10.38 -1.26
C ILE A 79 1.65 -9.32 -0.30
N THR A 80 1.41 -8.10 -0.76
CA THR A 80 0.81 -7.06 0.08
C THR A 80 -0.56 -7.48 0.59
N ALA A 81 -1.46 -7.99 -0.26
CA ALA A 81 -2.77 -8.47 0.16
C ALA A 81 -2.66 -9.63 1.17
N ALA A 82 -1.78 -10.62 0.89
CA ALA A 82 -1.55 -11.76 1.77
C ALA A 82 -1.03 -11.34 3.14
N LEU A 83 -0.10 -10.37 3.19
CA LEU A 83 0.41 -9.82 4.44
C LEU A 83 -0.69 -9.10 5.24
N HIS A 84 -1.54 -8.30 4.60
CA HIS A 84 -2.66 -7.63 5.30
C HIS A 84 -3.64 -8.64 5.89
N LEU A 85 -4.05 -9.64 5.11
CA LEU A 85 -4.95 -10.70 5.58
C LEU A 85 -4.31 -11.52 6.70
N GLY A 86 -3.05 -11.93 6.53
CA GLY A 86 -2.33 -12.75 7.50
C GLY A 86 -2.10 -12.01 8.82
N THR A 87 -1.71 -10.74 8.77
CA THR A 87 -1.50 -9.92 9.97
C THR A 87 -2.82 -9.59 10.68
N ASN A 88 -3.90 -9.30 9.95
CA ASN A 88 -5.21 -9.09 10.56
C ASN A 88 -5.77 -10.38 11.19
N ALA A 89 -5.60 -11.53 10.53
CA ALA A 89 -5.98 -12.83 11.08
C ALA A 89 -5.16 -13.17 12.34
N GLY A 90 -3.84 -12.95 12.32
CA GLY A 90 -2.98 -13.10 13.48
C GLY A 90 -3.40 -12.21 14.65
N ALA A 91 -3.67 -10.93 14.39
CA ALA A 91 -4.17 -10.00 15.40
C ALA A 91 -5.52 -10.44 15.99
N TYR A 92 -6.41 -11.02 15.19
CA TYR A 92 -7.68 -11.56 15.66
C TYR A 92 -7.50 -12.81 16.54
N VAL A 93 -6.66 -13.76 16.12
CA VAL A 93 -6.36 -14.97 16.90
C VAL A 93 -5.71 -14.63 18.25
N LEU A 94 -4.87 -13.60 18.28
CA LEU A 94 -4.24 -13.08 19.51
C LEU A 94 -5.18 -12.22 20.36
N GLY A 95 -6.43 -12.00 19.93
CA GLY A 95 -7.40 -11.15 20.64
C GLY A 95 -7.10 -9.64 20.59
N LEU A 96 -6.17 -9.20 19.74
CA LEU A 96 -5.79 -7.80 19.54
C LEU A 96 -6.81 -7.04 18.66
N LYS A 97 -7.54 -7.76 17.81
CA LYS A 97 -8.67 -7.25 17.03
C LYS A 97 -9.91 -8.07 17.31
N SER A 98 -11.07 -7.40 17.27
CA SER A 98 -12.39 -8.06 17.36
C SER A 98 -12.86 -8.70 16.04
N ARG A 99 -12.18 -8.40 14.93
CA ARG A 99 -12.47 -8.95 13.59
C ARG A 99 -11.17 -9.31 12.87
N TRP A 100 -11.21 -10.34 12.04
CA TRP A 100 -10.05 -10.87 11.31
C TRP A 100 -9.66 -10.06 10.07
N TYR A 101 -10.46 -9.09 9.66
CA TYR A 101 -10.26 -8.28 8.47
C TYR A 101 -9.96 -6.81 8.78
#